data_AF-A0A800ABV7-F1
#
_entry.id   AF-A0A800ABV7-F1
#
_cell.length_a   1.000
_cell.length_b   1.000
_cell.length_c   1.000
_cell.angle_alpha   90.00
_cell.angle_beta   90.00
_cell.angle_gamma   90.00
#
_symmetry.space_group_name_H-M   'P 1'
#
loop_
_entity.id
_entity.type
_entity.pdbx_description
1 polymer ?
#
loop_
_entity_poly.entity_id
_entity_poly.type
_entity_poly.pdbx_seq_one_letter_code
_entity_poly.pdbx_strand_id
1 'polypeptide(L)' 'FKAGNTKLLGFFVGQVLKATGGKANPKVVNELVSEKLKS' A
#
# COMPACT_ATOMS: atom_id res chain seq x y z
N PHE A 1 -7.71 -17.86 0.57
CA PHE A 1 -8.08 -16.51 0.10
C PHE A 1 -7.25 -15.34 0.69
N LYS A 2 -6.14 -15.55 1.42
CA LYS A 2 -5.32 -14.43 1.94
C LYS A 2 -4.20 -13.93 1.00
N ALA A 3 -3.81 -14.71 0.00
CA ALA A 3 -2.68 -14.37 -0.89
C ALA A 3 -2.98 -13.27 -1.92
N GLY A 4 -4.24 -13.12 -2.36
CA GLY A 4 -4.64 -12.08 -3.32
C GLY A 4 -4.55 -10.67 -2.73
N ASN A 5 -4.91 -10.50 -1.46
CA ASN A 5 -4.90 -9.21 -0.78
C ASN A 5 -3.49 -8.66 -0.58
N THR A 6 -2.50 -9.51 -0.30
CA THR A 6 -1.10 -9.07 -0.13
C THR A 6 -0.51 -8.53 -1.43
N LYS A 7 -0.85 -9.12 -2.59
CA LYS A 7 -0.38 -8.67 -3.90
C LYS A 7 -0.96 -7.30 -4.27
N LEU A 8 -2.26 -7.11 -4.00
CA LEU A 8 -2.93 -5.82 -4.21
C LEU A 8 -2.36 -4.73 -3.29
N LEU A 9 -2.10 -5.06 -2.03
CA LEU A 9 -1.43 -4.18 -1.07
C LEU A 9 -0.09 -3.66 -1.60
N GLY A 10 0.79 -4.57 -2.03
CA GLY A 10 2.09 -4.20 -2.60
C GLY A 10 1.97 -3.33 -3.86
N PHE A 11 0.96 -3.58 -4.70
CA PHE A 11 0.67 -2.77 -5.88
C PHE A 11 0.30 -1.33 -5.48
N PHE A 12 -0.63 -1.14 -4.55
CA PHE A 12 -1.07 0.19 -4.11
C PHE A 12 0.02 0.95 -3.36
N VAL A 13 0.79 0.29 -2.49
CA VAL A 13 1.95 0.89 -1.82
C VAL A 13 2.95 1.40 -2.86
N GLY A 14 3.24 0.62 -3.90
CA GLY A 14 4.11 1.02 -5.00
C GLY A 14 3.58 2.22 -5.79
N GLN A 15 2.26 2.27 -6.06
CA GLN A 15 1.63 3.42 -6.72
C GLN A 15 1.73 4.70 -5.87
N VAL A 16 1.51 4.60 -4.55
CA VAL A 16 1.60 5.76 -3.65
C VAL A 16 3.04 6.28 -3.53
N LEU A 17 4.03 5.38 -3.40
CA LEU A 17 5.44 5.76 -3.39
C LEU A 17 5.84 6.42 -4.71
N LYS A 18 5.34 5.92 -5.85
CA LYS A 18 5.59 6.51 -7.17
C LYS A 18 4.96 7.90 -7.30
N ALA A 19 3.69 8.05 -6.92
CA ALA A 19 2.97 9.33 -6.97
C ALA A 19 3.60 10.40 -6.08
N THR A 20 4.21 10.00 -4.97
CA THR A 20 4.90 10.90 -4.03
C THR A 20 6.38 11.11 -4.38
N GLY A 21 6.88 10.49 -5.46
CA GLY A 21 8.29 10.58 -5.86
C GLY A 21 9.25 9.99 -4.85
N GLY A 22 8.83 8.96 -4.11
CA GLY A 22 9.62 8.30 -3.05
C GLY A 22 9.71 9.09 -1.75
N LYS A 23 8.99 10.21 -1.61
CA LYS A 23 9.00 11.05 -0.40
C LYS A 23 8.15 10.47 0.74
N ALA A 24 7.17 9.62 0.43
CA ALA A 24 6.31 9.03 1.45
C ALA A 24 7.01 7.87 2.17
N ASN A 25 6.72 7.74 3.48
CA ASN A 25 7.28 6.68 4.31
C ASN A 25 6.59 5.33 4.00
N PRO A 26 7.32 4.28 3.59
CA PRO A 26 6.75 2.98 3.25
C PRO A 26 5.92 2.34 4.38
N LYS A 27 6.31 2.53 5.66
CA LYS A 27 5.55 2.00 6.80
C LYS A 27 4.18 2.64 6.90
N VAL A 28 4.15 3.97 6.88
CA VAL A 28 2.92 4.77 6.98
C VAL A 28 1.99 4.48 5.80
N VAL A 29 2.55 4.40 4.59
CA VAL A 29 1.77 4.06 3.39
C VAL A 29 1.18 2.64 3.49
N ASN A 30 1.95 1.66 3.96
CA ASN A 30 1.47 0.29 4.12
C ASN A 30 0.34 0.19 5.17
N GLU A 31 0.43 0.93 6.27
CA GLU A 31 -0.62 1.01 7.29
C GLU A 31 -1.90 1.62 6.72
N LEU A 32 -1.80 2.81 6.10
CA LEU A 32 -2.95 3.52 5.52
C LEU A 32 -3.65 2.71 4.43
N VAL A 33 -2.88 2.09 3.54
CA VAL A 33 -3.42 1.26 2.45
C VAL A 33 -4.06 -0.01 3.01
N SER A 34 -3.46 -0.63 4.02
CA SER A 34 -4.03 -1.80 4.70
C SER A 34 -5.32 -1.47 5.43
N GLU A 35 -5.39 -0.31 6.06
CA GLU A 35 -6.58 0.18 6.75
C GLU A 35 -7.72 0.45 5.76
N LYS A 36 -7.39 1.07 4.61
CA LYS A 36 -8.37 1.37 3.55
C LYS A 36 -8.91 0.12 2.85
N LEU A 37 -8.11 -0.95 2.73
CA LEU A 37 -8.49 -2.21 2.07
C LEU A 37 -9.20 -3.22 2.98
N LYS A 38 -9.14 -3.03 4.30
CA LYS A 38 -9.87 -3.86 5.27
C LYS A 38 -11.32 -3.41 5.48
N SER A 39 -11.71 -2.27 4.89
CA SER A 39 -13.06 -1.68 5.00
C SER A 39 -14.01 -2.16 3.92
#